data_AF-A0A328B6C0-F1
#
_entry.id   AF-A0A328B6C0-F1
#
_cell.length_a   1.000
_cell.length_b   1.000
_cell.length_c   1.000
_cell.angle_alpha   90.00
_cell.angle_beta   90.00
_cell.angle_gamma   90.00
#
_symmetry.space_group_name_H-M   'P 1'
#
loop_
_entity.id
_entity.type
_entity.pdbx_description
1 polymer ?
#
loop_
_entity_poly.entity_id
_entity_poly.type
_entity_poly.pdbx_seq_one_letter_code
_entity_poly.pdbx_strand_id
1 'polypeptide(L)' 'MAQRKGYPSDVSDAEWMFVAPYLALVREDAPHREHALRDVFNALRYLVKTGC' A
#
# COMPACT_ATOMS: atom_id res chain seq x y z
N MET A 1 10.51 13.80 -9.02
CA MET A 1 9.92 12.45 -8.90
C MET A 1 8.72 12.39 -9.83
N ALA A 2 8.78 11.61 -10.92
CA ALA A 2 7.65 11.50 -11.84
C ALA A 2 6.43 11.00 -11.08
N GLN A 3 5.31 11.72 -11.16
CA GLN A 3 4.05 11.28 -10.57
C GLN A 3 3.62 10.01 -11.30
N ARG A 4 3.88 8.86 -10.68
CA ARG A 4 3.55 7.55 -11.22
C ARG A 4 2.03 7.53 -11.43
N LYS A 5 1.58 7.24 -12.65
CA LYS A 5 0.14 7.13 -12.95
C LYS A 5 -0.39 5.94 -12.15
N GLY A 6 -1.17 6.23 -11.11
CA GLY A 6 -1.73 5.19 -10.24
C GLY A 6 -2.59 4.20 -11.04
N TYR A 7 -2.65 2.97 -10.57
CA TYR A 7 -3.55 1.97 -11.15
C TYR A 7 -4.99 2.25 -10.72
N PRO A 8 -6.00 1.89 -11.53
CA PRO A 8 -7.40 1.99 -11.12
C PRO A 8 -7.76 1.16 -9.87
N SER A 9 -6.89 0.22 -9.47
CA SER A 9 -7.02 -0.58 -8.25
C SER A 9 -6.40 0.06 -7.00
N ASP A 10 -5.60 1.12 -7.17
CA ASP A 10 -4.92 1.79 -6.08
C ASP A 10 -5.92 2.46 -5.15
N VAL A 11 -5.62 2.46 -3.85
CA VAL A 11 -6.47 3.12 -2.87
C VAL A 11 -6.35 4.64 -2.95
N SER A 12 -7.51 5.30 -2.79
CA SER A 12 -7.59 6.75 -2.57
C SER A 12 -6.92 7.15 -1.25
N ASP A 13 -6.65 8.45 -1.08
CA ASP A 13 -6.04 8.95 0.16
C ASP A 13 -6.94 8.74 1.38
N ALA A 14 -8.26 8.86 1.22
CA ALA A 14 -9.22 8.61 2.30
C ALA A 14 -9.23 7.14 2.75
N GLU A 15 -9.26 6.20 1.80
CA GLU A 15 -9.13 4.77 2.09
C GLU A 15 -7.77 4.45 2.72
N TRP A 16 -6.70 5.09 2.23
CA TRP A 16 -5.36 4.94 2.78
C TRP A 16 -5.28 5.40 4.24
N MET A 17 -5.83 6.57 4.57
CA MET A 17 -5.85 7.08 5.96
C MET A 17 -6.60 6.15 6.91
N PHE A 18 -7.62 5.45 6.42
CA PHE A 18 -8.37 4.46 7.21
C PHE A 18 -7.56 3.19 7.47
N VAL A 19 -6.85 2.65 6.47
CA VAL A 19 -6.13 1.37 6.60
C VAL A 19 -4.71 1.51 7.17
N ALA A 20 -4.04 2.65 6.93
CA ALA A 20 -2.64 2.86 7.31
C ALA A 20 -2.33 2.58 8.80
N PRO A 21 -3.18 2.96 9.79
CA PRO A 21 -2.93 2.66 11.20
C PRO A 21 -2.81 1.17 11.50
N TYR A 22 -3.52 0.31 10.76
CA TYR A 22 -3.46 -1.15 10.94
C TYR A 22 -2.16 -1.75 10.38
N LEU A 23 -1.61 -1.15 9.33
CA LEU A 23 -0.34 -1.57 8.73
C LEU A 23 0.87 -1.02 9.50
N ALA A 24 0.70 0.14 10.15
CA ALA A 24 1.73 0.83 10.92
C ALA A 24 1.96 0.27 12.34
N LEU A 25 1.28 -0.82 12.72
CA LEU A 25 1.50 -1.52 14.00
C LEU A 25 2.87 -2.24 14.06
N VAL A 26 3.59 -2.28 12.93
CA VAL A 26 4.94 -2.83 12.83
C VAL A 26 5.96 -1.76 13.24
N ARG A 27 7.01 -2.18 13.97
CA ARG A 27 8.10 -1.29 14.39
C ARG A 27 8.72 -0.54 13.21
N GLU A 28 9.21 0.65 13.51
CA GLU A 28 9.70 1.55 12.48
C GLU A 28 10.95 1.06 11.73
N ASP A 29 11.78 0.30 12.44
CA ASP A 29 13.04 -0.30 12.03
C ASP A 29 12.88 -1.73 11.50
N ALA A 30 11.65 -2.23 11.37
CA ALA A 30 11.43 -3.58 10.86
C ALA A 30 11.83 -3.68 9.38
N PRO A 31 12.44 -4.81 8.95
CA PRO A 31 12.79 -5.03 7.53
C PRO A 31 11.60 -4.88 6.57
N HIS A 32 10.38 -5.18 7.04
CA HIS A 32 9.14 -5.01 6.29
C HIS A 32 8.82 -3.54 5.92
N ARG A 33 9.47 -2.55 6.53
CA ARG A 33 9.30 -1.12 6.25
C ARG A 33 10.33 -0.55 5.25
N GLU A 34 11.19 -1.39 4.67
CA GLU A 34 12.06 -1.00 3.55
C GLU A 34 11.25 -0.55 2.32
N HIS A 35 10.01 -1.03 2.19
CA HIS A 35 9.08 -0.64 1.15
C HIS A 35 7.95 0.25 1.69
N ALA A 36 7.46 1.15 0.84
CA ALA A 36 6.30 1.97 1.17
C ALA A 36 5.07 1.06 1.37
N LEU A 37 4.49 1.09 2.56
CA LEU A 37 3.34 0.25 2.93
C LEU A 37 2.15 0.42 1.98
N ARG A 38 1.96 1.62 1.41
CA ARG A 38 0.91 1.91 0.43
C ARG A 38 1.12 1.14 -0.87
N ASP A 39 2.35 1.06 -1.35
CA ASP A 39 2.68 0.35 -2.58
C ASP A 39 2.49 -1.16 -2.41
N VAL A 40 2.93 -1.70 -1.27
CA VAL A 40 2.70 -3.12 -0.91
C VAL A 40 1.21 -3.42 -0.82
N PHE A 41 0.44 -2.54 -0.16
CA PHE A 41 -1.00 -2.71 -0.03
C PHE A 41 -1.73 -2.68 -1.39
N ASN A 42 -1.37 -1.74 -2.27
CA ASN A 42 -1.92 -1.68 -3.63
C ASN A 42 -1.58 -2.93 -4.44
N ALA A 43 -0.35 -3.45 -4.32
CA ALA A 43 0.06 -4.68 -4.98
C ALA A 43 -0.73 -5.90 -4.49
N LEU A 44 -0.94 -6.03 -3.16
CA LEU A 44 -1.77 -7.10 -2.59
C LEU A 44 -3.22 -7.00 -3.05
N ARG A 45 -3.77 -5.78 -3.12
CA ARG A 45 -5.12 -5.54 -3.64
C ARG A 45 -5.26 -5.96 -5.10
N TYR A 46 -4.24 -5.67 -5.91
CA TYR A 46 -4.19 -6.13 -7.29
C TYR A 46 -4.19 -7.67 -7.34
N LEU A 47 -3.26 -8.33 -6.62
CA LEU A 47 -3.17 -9.79 -6.54
C LEU A 47 -4.49 -10.44 -6.11
N VAL A 48 -5.17 -9.92 -5.08
CA VAL A 48 -6.46 -10.46 -4.62
C VAL A 48 -7.56 -10.28 -5.68
N LYS A 49 -7.52 -9.18 -6.43
CA LYS A 49 -8.50 -8.87 -7.48
C LYS A 49 -8.30 -9.71 -8.73
N THR A 50 -7.06 -9.94 -9.15
CA THR A 50 -6.73 -10.55 -10.45
C THR A 50 -6.27 -12.00 -10.35
N GLY A 51 -5.79 -12.43 -9.18
CA GLY A 51 -5.28 -13.79 -8.93
C GLY A 51 -3.91 -14.10 -9.55
N CYS A 52 -3.14 -13.08 -9.97
CA CYS A 52 -1.85 -13.23 -10.64
C CYS A 52 -0.66 -12.76 -9.81
#